data_AF-A0A534AQA0-F1
#
_entry.id   AF-A0A534AQA0-F1
#
_cell.length_a   1.000
_cell.length_b   1.000
_cell.length_c   1.000
_cell.angle_alpha   90.00
_cell.angle_beta   90.00
_cell.angle_gamma   90.00
#
_symmetry.space_group_name_H-M   'P 1'
#
loop_
_entity.id
_entity.type
_entity.pdbx_description
1 polymer ?
#
loop_
_entity_poly.entity_id
_entity_poly.type
_entity_poly.pdbx_seq_one_letter_code
_entity_poly.pdbx_strand_id
1 'polypeptide(L)' 'VVVFSWIEWPDKATRDAAMAKVMNDRRLSPQTNPMPFDGKRLIFGGFSPVVELGAGL' A
#
# COMPACT_ATOMS: atom_id res chain seq x y z
N VAL A 1 -14.74 12.02 -4.67
CA VAL A 1 -14.37 10.96 -5.65
C VAL A 1 -13.82 9.78 -4.88
N VAL A 2 -14.01 8.55 -5.37
CA VAL A 2 -13.43 7.34 -4.78
C VAL A 2 -12.16 6.99 -5.55
N VAL A 3 -11.10 6.60 -4.83
CA VAL A 3 -9.87 6.09 -5.43
C VAL A 3 -9.73 4.63 -5.04
N PHE A 4 -9.55 3.77 -6.04
CA PHE A 4 -9.17 2.38 -5.85
C PHE A 4 -7.69 2.22 -6.22
N SER A 5 -6.90 1.65 -5.33
CA SER A 5 -5.45 1.50 -5.51
C SER A 5 -4.94 0.25 -4.81
N TRP A 6 -3.84 -0.31 -5.32
CA TRP A 6 -3.15 -1.45 -4.73
C TRP A 6 -1.64 -1.33 -4.94
N ILE A 7 -0.88 -2.12 -4.18
CA ILE A 7 0.56 -2.30 -4.34
C ILE A 7 0.81 -3.79 -4.43
N GLU A 8 1.49 -4.23 -5.48
CA GLU A 8 1.90 -5.61 -5.65
C GLU A 8 3.19 -5.87 -4.90
N TRP A 9 3.25 -7.02 -4.24
CA TRP A 9 4.41 -7.46 -3.48
C TRP A 9 4.75 -8.89 -3.90
N PRO A 10 6.05 -9.24 -3.96
CA PRO A 10 6.44 -10.61 -4.29
C PRO A 10 5.98 -11.62 -3.23
N ASP A 11 5.90 -11.20 -1.97
CA ASP A 11 5.46 -12.01 -0.85
C ASP A 11 5.05 -11.15 0.36
N LYS A 12 4.41 -11.79 1.35
CA LYS A 12 3.95 -11.12 2.59
C LYS A 12 5.09 -10.60 3.47
N ALA A 13 6.21 -11.32 3.56
CA ALA A 13 7.34 -10.93 4.39
C ALA A 13 7.98 -9.64 3.86
N THR A 14 8.14 -9.53 2.54
CA THR A 14 8.61 -8.33 1.85
C THR A 14 7.64 -7.16 2.08
N ARG A 15 6.33 -7.37 1.94
CA ARG A 15 5.32 -6.35 2.25
C ARG A 15 5.43 -5.84 3.69
N ASP A 16 5.55 -6.76 4.66
CA ASP A 16 5.58 -6.40 6.08
C ASP A 16 6.86 -5.65 6.45
N ALA A 17 8.01 -6.09 5.93
CA ALA A 17 9.29 -5.39 6.09
C ALA A 17 9.26 -3.99 5.46
N ALA A 18 8.63 -3.84 4.29
CA ALA A 18 8.49 -2.55 3.63
C ALA A 18 7.55 -1.62 4.40
N MET A 19 6.41 -2.11 4.91
CA MET A 19 5.50 -1.31 5.71
C MET A 19 6.18 -0.78 6.98
N ALA A 20 6.97 -1.61 7.66
CA ALA A 20 7.76 -1.18 8.82
C ALA A 20 8.76 -0.06 8.47
N LYS A 21 9.39 -0.13 7.30
CA LYS A 21 10.29 0.94 6.81
C LYS A 21 9.50 2.22 6.50
N VAL A 22 8.38 2.11 5.80
CA VAL A 22 7.51 3.25 5.44
C VAL A 22 7.06 4.02 6.67
N MET A 23 6.62 3.33 7.72
CA MET A 23 6.18 3.98 8.97
C MET A 23 7.31 4.73 9.70
N ASN A 24 8.56 4.36 9.47
CA ASN A 24 9.74 4.98 10.08
C ASN A 24 10.46 5.97 9.13
N ASP A 25 10.00 6.11 7.89
CA ASP A 25 10.66 6.92 6.90
C ASP A 25 10.27 8.40 7.04
N ARG A 26 11.23 9.24 7.42
CA ARG A 26 11.04 10.69 7.57
C ARG A 26 10.53 11.37 6.29
N ARG A 27 10.84 10.83 5.11
CA ARG A 27 10.39 11.37 3.82
C ARG A 27 8.88 11.24 3.64
N LEU A 28 8.27 10.27 4.33
CA LEU A 28 6.84 9.96 4.27
C LEU A 28 6.09 10.49 5.51
N SER A 29 6.75 11.31 6.32
CA SER A 29 6.12 11.91 7.49
C SER A 29 4.91 12.77 7.08
N PRO A 30 3.77 12.68 7.80
CA PRO A 30 2.64 13.59 7.61
C PRO A 30 2.98 15.07 7.85
N GLN A 31 4.07 15.38 8.57
CA GLN A 31 4.51 16.76 8.76
C GLN A 31 5.05 17.39 7.47
N THR A 32 5.70 16.58 6.61
CA THR A 32 6.26 17.02 5.33
C THR A 32 5.38 16.67 4.14
N ASN A 33 4.57 15.61 4.27
CA ASN A 33 3.68 15.11 3.23
C ASN A 33 2.29 14.84 3.83
N PRO A 34 1.47 15.89 4.05
CA PRO A 34 0.16 15.73 4.66
C PRO A 34 -0.79 14.95 3.74
N MET A 35 -1.62 14.09 4.33
CA MET A 35 -2.60 13.32 3.55
C MET A 35 -3.60 14.25 2.86
N PRO A 36 -3.79 14.18 1.54
CA PRO A 36 -4.74 15.01 0.80
C PRO A 36 -6.20 14.47 0.90
N PHE A 37 -6.47 13.55 1.82
CA PHE A 37 -7.77 12.94 2.06
C PHE A 37 -7.93 12.61 3.55
N ASP A 38 -9.18 12.35 3.97
CA ASP A 38 -9.50 11.97 5.35
C ASP A 38 -9.09 10.52 5.63
N GLY A 39 -7.93 10.35 6.29
CA GLY A 39 -7.39 9.03 6.63
C GLY A 39 -8.29 8.19 7.54
N LYS A 40 -9.25 8.77 8.26
CA LYS A 40 -10.21 7.99 9.07
C LYS A 40 -11.15 7.14 8.23
N ARG A 41 -11.32 7.50 6.95
CA ARG A 41 -12.17 6.78 5.98
C ARG A 41 -11.38 5.86 5.06
N LEU A 42 -10.05 5.81 5.20
CA LEU A 42 -9.23 4.88 4.44
C LEU A 42 -9.50 3.45 4.90
N ILE A 43 -9.79 2.58 3.94
CA ILE A 43 -9.92 1.14 4.15
C ILE A 43 -8.75 0.48 3.43
N PHE A 44 -7.99 -0.37 4.12
CA PHE A 44 -6.86 -1.10 3.55
C PHE A 44 -6.84 -2.55 4.06
N GLY A 45 -6.27 -3.43 3.25
CA GLY A 45 -6.13 -4.85 3.55
C GLY A 45 -4.99 -5.48 2.75
N GLY A 46 -4.47 -6.60 3.24
CA GLY A 46 -3.52 -7.44 2.51
C GLY A 46 -4.22 -8.70 2.02
N PHE A 47 -4.01 -9.05 0.74
CA PHE A 47 -4.66 -10.18 0.10
C PHE A 47 -3.60 -11.03 -0.61
N SER A 48 -3.71 -12.35 -0.50
CA SER A 48 -2.97 -13.27 -1.37
C SER A 48 -3.74 -13.44 -2.68
N PRO A 49 -3.11 -13.25 -3.85
CA PRO A 49 -3.78 -13.51 -5.12
C PRO A 49 -4.13 -14.99 -5.23
N VAL A 50 -5.37 -15.28 -5.63
CA VAL A 50 -5.86 -16.66 -5.88
C VAL A 50 -5.87 -17.01 -7.37
N VAL A 51 -5.92 -15.99 -8.22
CA VAL A 51 -5.85 -16.09 -9.67
C VAL A 51 -4.98 -14.94 -10.15
N GLU A 52 -4.02 -15.25 -11.00
CA GLU A 52 -3.26 -14.27 -11.76
C GLU A 52 -3.34 -14.71 -13.21
N LEU A 53 -3.96 -13.87 -14.03
CA LEU A 53 -3.94 -14.06 -15.47
C LEU A 53 -2.68 -13.35 -15.94
N GLY A 54 -1.67 -14.13 -16.35
CA GLY A 54 -0.44 -13.56 -16.92
C GLY A 54 -0.77 -12.56 -18.02
N ALA A 55 0.12 -11.59 -18.25
CA ALA A 55 -0.02 -10.71 -19.41
C ALA A 55 -0.10 -11.58 -20.66
N GLY A 56 -1.28 -11.62 -21.30
CA GLY A 56 -1.45 -12.32 -22.56
C GLY A 56 -0.40 -11.85 -23.56
N LEU A 57 0.34 -12.80 -24.15
CA LEU A 57 1.10 -12.54 -25.37
C LEU A 57 0.15 -12.17 -26.50
#